data_AF-A0A533V495-F1
#
_entry.id   AF-A0A533V495-F1
#
_cell.length_a   1.000
_cell.length_b   1.000
_cell.length_c   1.000
_cell.angle_alpha   90.00
_cell.angle_beta   90.00
_cell.angle_gamma   90.00
#
_symmetry.space_group_name_H-M   'P 1'
#
loop_
_entity.id
_entity.type
_entity.pdbx_description
1 polymer ?
#
loop_
_entity_poly.entity_id
_entity_poly.type
_entity_poly.pdbx_seq_one_letter_code
_entity_poly.pdbx_strand_id
1 'polypeptide(L)'
;MSSQESNSIREVVREFTEADNAIKTVFPKVDPILVVRLIFDEKAKKENIYTLEMILKPEQDTEQIRERVISVTGMAPSFYLQGTKMVVSHSLNLNLLKRINDLDFVVNIKGSPYSAGGSSDF
;
A
#
# COMPACT_ATOMS: atom_id res chain seq x y z
N MET A 1 -15.50 5.60 34.00
CA MET A 1 -15.23 4.47 33.08
C MET A 1 -15.09 3.23 33.91
N SER A 2 -15.88 2.20 33.64
CA SER A 2 -15.84 0.98 34.43
C SER A 2 -14.54 0.19 34.13
N SER A 3 -14.03 -0.57 35.11
CA SER A 3 -12.83 -1.40 34.94
C SER A 3 -12.98 -2.43 33.81
N GLN A 4 -14.21 -2.87 33.52
CA GLN A 4 -14.57 -3.77 32.43
C GLN A 4 -14.37 -3.13 31.05
N GLU A 5 -14.86 -1.91 30.81
CA GLU A 5 -14.66 -1.18 29.55
C GLU A 5 -13.17 -0.94 29.25
N SER A 6 -12.38 -0.67 30.29
CA SER A 6 -10.93 -0.48 30.14
C SER A 6 -10.20 -1.76 29.74
N ASN A 7 -10.71 -2.93 30.11
CA ASN A 7 -10.12 -4.22 29.73
C ASN A 7 -10.47 -4.60 28.28
N SER A 8 -11.71 -4.40 27.84
CA SER A 8 -12.12 -4.70 26.46
C SER A 8 -11.36 -3.85 25.43
N ILE A 9 -11.11 -2.57 25.71
CA ILE A 9 -10.31 -1.71 24.82
C ILE A 9 -8.86 -2.20 24.73
N ARG A 10 -8.27 -2.64 25.86
CA ARG A 10 -6.91 -3.18 25.88
C ARG A 10 -6.78 -4.45 25.06
N GLU A 11 -7.79 -5.32 25.09
CA GLU A 11 -7.82 -6.54 24.28
C GLU A 11 -7.82 -6.20 22.78
N VAL A 12 -8.65 -5.25 22.34
CA VAL A 12 -8.66 -4.79 20.94
C VAL A 12 -7.29 -4.26 20.50
N VAL A 13 -6.64 -3.46 21.35
CA VAL A 13 -5.28 -2.94 21.05
C VAL A 13 -4.26 -4.07 20.94
N ARG A 14 -4.32 -5.08 21.81
CA ARG A 14 -3.43 -6.25 21.75
C ARG A 14 -3.62 -7.01 20.44
N GLU A 15 -4.85 -7.37 20.10
CA GLU A 15 -5.17 -8.10 18.87
C GLU A 15 -4.73 -7.34 17.63
N PHE A 16 -4.93 -6.02 17.60
CA PHE A 16 -4.46 -5.19 16.49
C PHE A 16 -2.92 -5.12 16.42
N THR A 17 -2.24 -5.12 17.57
CA THR A 17 -0.77 -5.15 17.62
C THR A 17 -0.23 -6.47 17.04
N GLU A 18 -0.87 -7.59 17.34
CA GLU A 18 -0.51 -8.90 16.78
C GLU A 18 -0.76 -8.95 15.27
N ALA A 19 -1.88 -8.39 14.80
CA ALA A 19 -2.17 -8.25 13.38
C ALA A 19 -1.15 -7.34 12.66
N ASP A 20 -0.80 -6.19 13.24
CA ASP A 20 0.22 -5.28 12.70
C ASP A 20 1.59 -5.95 12.56
N ASN A 21 2.01 -6.72 13.57
CA ASN A 21 3.25 -7.50 13.51
C ASN A 21 3.22 -8.55 12.39
N ALA A 22 2.09 -9.26 12.23
CA ALA A 22 1.92 -10.22 11.14
C ALA A 22 1.96 -9.54 9.76
N ILE A 23 1.33 -8.36 9.62
CA ILE A 23 1.38 -7.55 8.40
C ILE A 23 2.82 -7.16 8.07
N LYS A 24 3.56 -6.60 9.04
CA LYS A 24 4.96 -6.18 8.84
C LYS A 24 5.91 -7.33 8.49
N THR A 25 5.58 -8.56 8.91
CA THR A 25 6.34 -9.75 8.54
C THR A 25 6.18 -10.09 7.05
N VAL A 26 4.97 -9.94 6.50
CA VAL A 26 4.66 -10.28 5.10
C VAL A 26 4.91 -9.11 4.15
N PHE A 27 4.65 -7.89 4.61
CA PHE A 27 4.71 -6.64 3.85
C PHE A 27 5.65 -5.62 4.53
N PRO A 28 6.94 -5.93 4.72
CA PRO A 28 7.87 -5.08 5.47
C PRO A 28 8.09 -3.70 4.85
N LYS A 29 7.75 -3.51 3.57
CA LYS A 29 7.92 -2.23 2.84
C LYS A 29 6.63 -1.46 2.68
N VAL A 30 5.51 -1.95 3.23
CA VAL A 30 4.18 -1.36 3.03
C VAL A 30 3.70 -0.72 4.32
N ASP A 31 3.08 0.45 4.20
CA ASP A 31 2.29 1.02 5.30
C ASP A 31 1.19 0.03 5.74
N PRO A 32 1.18 -0.46 6.99
CA PRO A 32 0.20 -1.45 7.44
C PRO A 32 -1.26 -1.00 7.27
N ILE A 33 -1.53 0.31 7.30
CA ILE A 33 -2.88 0.86 7.10
C ILE A 33 -3.40 0.51 5.70
N LEU A 34 -2.55 0.53 4.68
CA LEU A 34 -2.92 0.14 3.31
C LEU A 34 -3.37 -1.32 3.26
N VAL A 35 -2.64 -2.22 3.93
CA VAL A 35 -2.96 -3.65 3.98
C VAL A 35 -4.29 -3.88 4.69
N VAL A 36 -4.49 -3.26 5.85
CA VAL A 36 -5.74 -3.33 6.60
C VAL A 36 -6.92 -2.86 5.74
N ARG A 37 -6.76 -1.74 5.02
CA ARG A 37 -7.82 -1.20 4.18
C ARG A 37 -8.19 -2.13 3.03
N LEU A 38 -7.18 -2.69 2.34
CA LEU A 38 -7.42 -3.68 1.29
C LEU A 38 -8.14 -4.93 1.80
N ILE A 39 -7.83 -5.41 3.00
CA ILE A 39 -8.56 -6.54 3.62
C ILE A 39 -10.05 -6.21 3.78
N PHE A 40 -10.37 -4.99 4.22
CA PHE A 40 -11.77 -4.57 4.34
C PHE A 40 -12.46 -4.43 2.99
N ASP A 41 -11.78 -3.85 2.00
CA ASP A 41 -12.35 -3.63 0.69
C ASP A 41 -12.54 -4.93 -0.10
N GLU A 42 -11.61 -5.89 -0.01
CA GLU A 42 -11.75 -7.24 -0.59
C GLU A 42 -12.93 -7.99 0.04
N LYS A 43 -13.11 -7.91 1.37
CA LYS A 43 -14.29 -8.48 2.06
C LYS A 43 -15.59 -7.86 1.58
N ALA A 44 -15.58 -6.57 1.26
CA ALA A 44 -16.73 -5.85 0.73
C ALA A 44 -16.97 -6.10 -0.77
N LYS A 45 -16.13 -6.88 -1.46
CA LYS A 45 -16.18 -7.14 -2.91
C LYS A 45 -16.25 -5.87 -3.76
N LYS A 46 -15.58 -4.81 -3.32
CA LYS A 46 -15.50 -3.55 -4.07
C LYS A 46 -14.39 -3.63 -5.12
N GLU A 47 -14.56 -2.90 -6.22
CA GLU A 47 -13.44 -2.61 -7.10
C GLU A 47 -12.50 -1.63 -6.40
N ASN A 48 -11.22 -1.99 -6.34
CA ASN A 48 -10.25 -1.34 -5.46
C ASN A 48 -9.22 -0.60 -6.28
N ILE A 49 -9.55 0.60 -6.76
CA ILE A 49 -8.56 1.48 -7.37
C ILE A 49 -7.87 2.25 -6.26
N TYR A 50 -6.55 2.13 -6.20
CA TYR A 50 -5.69 2.79 -5.23
C TYR A 50 -4.66 3.64 -5.96
N THR A 51 -4.37 4.83 -5.43
CA THR A 51 -3.18 5.59 -5.79
C THR A 51 -2.05 5.12 -4.88
N LEU A 52 -1.03 4.51 -5.47
CA LEU A 52 0.17 4.07 -4.79
C LEU A 52 1.28 5.10 -4.94
N GLU A 53 1.92 5.43 -3.83
CA GLU A 53 3.18 6.15 -3.78
C GLU A 53 4.29 5.17 -3.36
N MET A 54 5.32 5.06 -4.19
CA MET A 54 6.45 4.16 -3.98
C MET A 54 7.75 4.93 -3.96
N ILE A 55 8.58 4.66 -2.94
CA ILE A 55 9.98 5.08 -2.92
C ILE A 55 10.80 3.95 -3.52
N LEU A 56 11.60 4.29 -4.51
CA LEU A 56 12.50 3.41 -5.22
C LEU A 56 13.95 3.70 -4.80
N LYS A 57 14.83 2.71 -4.96
CA LYS A 57 16.28 2.93 -4.90
C LYS A 57 16.70 3.99 -5.95
N PRO A 58 17.84 4.68 -5.76
CA PRO A 58 18.38 5.57 -6.80
C PRO A 58 18.85 4.80 -8.04
N GLU A 59 19.08 5.53 -9.13
CA GLU A 59 19.71 5.02 -10.37
C GLU A 59 18.97 3.84 -11.02
N GLN A 60 17.64 3.78 -10.85
CA GLN A 60 16.82 2.79 -11.55
C GLN A 60 16.52 3.25 -12.98
N ASP A 61 16.37 2.28 -13.89
CA ASP A 61 15.87 2.55 -15.23
C ASP A 61 14.36 2.84 -15.17
N THR A 62 14.01 4.12 -15.10
CA THR A 62 12.62 4.56 -14.97
C THR A 62 11.77 4.24 -16.19
N GLU A 63 12.37 4.13 -17.38
CA GLU A 63 11.63 3.81 -18.60
C GLU A 63 11.32 2.31 -18.66
N GLN A 64 12.27 1.44 -18.30
CA GLN A 64 11.99 0.02 -18.15
C GLN A 64 10.91 -0.23 -17.08
N ILE A 65 10.98 0.46 -15.94
CA ILE A 65 9.96 0.35 -14.88
C ILE A 65 8.60 0.85 -15.41
N ARG A 66 8.56 1.98 -16.12
CA ARG A 66 7.34 2.53 -16.73
C ARG A 66 6.66 1.52 -17.64
N GLU A 67 7.41 0.94 -18.58
CA GLU A 67 6.90 -0.06 -19.51
C GLU A 67 6.34 -1.27 -18.77
N ARG A 68 7.03 -1.73 -17.72
CA ARG A 68 6.56 -2.85 -16.90
C ARG A 68 5.26 -2.51 -16.16
N VAL A 69 5.16 -1.33 -15.57
CA VAL A 69 3.94 -0.89 -14.87
C VAL A 69 2.77 -0.80 -15.86
N ILE A 70 2.96 -0.22 -17.04
CA ILE A 70 1.94 -0.17 -18.09
C ILE A 70 1.54 -1.58 -18.54
N SER A 71 2.50 -2.47 -18.76
CA SER A 71 2.25 -3.87 -19.12
C SER A 71 1.39 -4.62 -18.11
N VAL A 72 1.60 -4.37 -16.81
CA VAL A 72 0.93 -5.10 -15.72
C VAL A 72 -0.42 -4.47 -15.37
N THR A 73 -0.52 -3.14 -15.43
CA THR A 73 -1.67 -2.40 -14.87
C THR A 73 -2.51 -1.69 -15.92
N GLY A 74 -1.97 -1.47 -17.13
CA GLY A 74 -2.56 -0.60 -18.15
C GLY A 74 -2.39 0.90 -17.86
N MET A 75 -1.74 1.27 -16.75
CA MET A 75 -1.68 2.65 -16.25
C MET A 75 -0.26 3.20 -16.32
N ALA A 76 -0.11 4.46 -16.75
CA ALA A 76 1.17 5.13 -16.83
C ALA A 76 1.56 5.72 -15.47
N PRO A 77 2.71 5.34 -14.88
CA PRO A 77 3.20 5.95 -13.65
C PRO A 77 3.78 7.35 -13.88
N SER A 78 3.70 8.19 -12.86
CA SER A 78 4.44 9.44 -12.75
C SER A 78 5.69 9.25 -11.89
N PHE A 79 6.82 9.80 -12.32
CA PHE A 79 8.08 9.75 -11.57
C PHE A 79 8.46 11.16 -11.09
N TYR A 80 8.97 11.23 -9.87
CA TYR A 80 9.39 12.45 -9.18
C TYR A 80 10.75 12.21 -8.51
N LEU A 81 11.36 13.27 -7.97
CA LEU A 81 12.62 13.21 -7.21
C LEU A 81 13.72 12.43 -7.95
N GLN A 82 13.98 12.80 -9.21
CA GLN A 82 14.97 12.14 -10.07
C GLN A 82 14.74 10.63 -10.23
N GLY A 83 13.47 10.20 -10.27
CA GLY A 83 13.10 8.80 -10.47
C GLY A 83 12.98 7.97 -9.20
N THR A 84 13.30 8.53 -8.02
CA THR A 84 13.25 7.79 -6.74
C THR A 84 11.85 7.75 -6.13
N LYS A 85 10.89 8.51 -6.65
CA LYS A 85 9.48 8.45 -6.23
C LYS A 85 8.61 8.15 -7.44
N MET A 86 7.79 7.11 -7.33
CA MET A 86 6.83 6.70 -8.36
C MET A 86 5.40 6.77 -7.81
N VAL A 87 4.48 7.35 -8.58
CA VAL A 87 3.06 7.40 -8.25
C VAL A 87 2.23 6.81 -9.38
N VAL A 88 1.31 5.91 -9.06
CA VAL A 88 0.42 5.28 -10.05
C VAL A 88 -0.91 4.90 -9.42
N SER A 89 -2.01 5.12 -10.15
CA SER A 89 -3.34 4.70 -9.73
C SER A 89 -3.79 3.50 -10.55
N HIS A 90 -4.12 2.39 -9.90
CA HIS A 90 -4.59 1.17 -10.57
C HIS A 90 -5.38 0.27 -9.61
N SER A 91 -6.05 -0.75 -10.17
CA SER A 91 -6.69 -1.81 -9.37
C SER A 91 -5.66 -2.57 -8.54
N LEU A 92 -5.94 -2.76 -7.25
CA LEU A 92 -5.01 -3.36 -6.30
C LEU A 92 -5.70 -4.46 -5.48
N ASN A 93 -4.96 -5.56 -5.28
CA ASN A 93 -5.31 -6.63 -4.36
C ASN A 93 -4.05 -7.04 -3.57
N LEU A 94 -4.22 -7.84 -2.51
CA LEU A 94 -3.12 -8.25 -1.64
C LEU A 94 -2.00 -9.01 -2.38
N ASN A 95 -2.34 -9.80 -3.41
CA ASN A 95 -1.36 -10.54 -4.19
C ASN A 95 -0.47 -9.62 -5.04
N LEU A 96 -1.05 -8.61 -5.69
CA LEU A 96 -0.30 -7.63 -6.45
C LEU A 96 0.55 -6.76 -5.52
N LEU A 97 0.01 -6.34 -4.38
CA LEU A 97 0.75 -5.59 -3.36
C LEU A 97 1.97 -6.39 -2.87
N LYS A 98 1.82 -7.70 -2.65
CA LYS A 98 2.93 -8.58 -2.26
C LYS A 98 4.01 -8.65 -3.35
N ARG A 99 3.62 -8.81 -4.61
CA ARG A 99 4.57 -8.81 -5.73
C ARG A 99 5.35 -7.50 -5.81
N ILE A 100 4.71 -6.36 -5.54
CA ILE A 100 5.37 -5.05 -5.51
C ILE A 100 6.32 -4.94 -4.30
N ASN A 101 5.88 -5.33 -3.10
CA ASN A 101 6.70 -5.39 -1.89
C ASN A 101 7.98 -6.21 -2.09
N ASP A 102 7.91 -7.28 -2.87
CA ASP A 102 9.04 -8.19 -3.09
C ASP A 102 10.05 -7.67 -4.12
N LEU A 103 9.76 -6.57 -4.81
CA LEU A 103 10.72 -5.97 -5.74
C LEU A 103 11.89 -5.36 -4.98
N ASP A 104 13.10 -5.80 -5.32
CA ASP A 104 14.34 -5.36 -4.64
C ASP A 104 14.59 -3.86 -4.75
N PHE A 105 14.13 -3.23 -5.82
CA PHE A 105 14.29 -1.79 -6.05
C PHE A 105 13.24 -0.93 -5.35
N VAL A 106 12.18 -1.54 -4.79
CA VAL A 106 11.19 -0.84 -3.97
C VAL A 106 11.66 -0.78 -2.53
N VAL A 107 11.57 0.40 -1.92
CA VAL A 107 12.00 0.69 -0.54
C VAL A 107 10.80 0.86 0.38
N ASN A 108 9.79 1.62 -0.04
CA ASN A 108 8.60 1.92 0.76
C ASN A 108 7.38 2.10 -0.13
N ILE A 109 6.20 1.70 0.36
CA ILE A 109 4.93 1.73 -0.35
C ILE A 109 3.87 2.34 0.58
N LYS A 110 3.24 3.41 0.12
CA LYS A 110 2.04 4.01 0.71
C LYS A 110 0.92 4.00 -0.31
N GLY A 111 -0.32 4.05 0.17
CA GLY A 111 -1.48 3.98 -0.70
C GLY A 111 -2.72 4.58 -0.07
N SER A 112 -3.54 5.23 -0.89
CA SER A 112 -4.86 5.69 -0.54
C SER A 112 -5.85 5.24 -1.61
N PRO A 113 -7.14 5.08 -1.29
CA PRO A 113 -8.14 4.88 -2.33
C PRO A 113 -8.08 6.02 -3.33
N TYR A 114 -8.29 5.68 -4.60
CA TYR A 114 -8.35 6.66 -5.65
C TYR A 114 -9.53 7.60 -5.40
N SER A 115 -9.27 8.91 -5.40
CA SER A 115 -10.29 9.95 -5.37
C SER A 115 -10.12 10.84 -6.60
N ALA A 116 -11.18 11.01 -7.38
CA ALA A 116 -11.17 11.90 -8.55
C ALA A 116 -11.08 13.40 -8.15
N GLY A 117 -11.17 13.71 -6.85
CA GLY A 117 -11.18 15.06 -6.28
C GLY A 117 -9.81 15.63 -5.90
N GLY A 118 -8.70 14.94 -6.19
CA GLY A 118 -7.38 15.56 -6.18
C GLY A 118 -6.73 15.78 -4.81
N SER A 119 -7.09 15.01 -3.79
CA SER A 119 -6.19 14.82 -2.66
C SER A 119 -5.99 13.32 -2.38
N SER A 120 -4.75 12.88 -2.56
CA SER A 120 -4.19 11.68 -1.96
C SER A 120 -3.29 12.15 -0.82
N ASP A 121 -3.86 12.74 0.22
CA ASP A 121 -3.12 12.98 1.46
C ASP A 121 -2.83 11.61 2.08
N PHE A 122 -1.57 11.20 1.99
CA PHE A 122 -1.01 9.98 2.56
C PHE A 122 -0.55 10.19 4.01
#